data_AF-A0A8S3I4M1-F1
#
_entry.id   AF-A0A8S3I4M1-F1
#
_cell.length_a   1.000
_cell.length_b   1.000
_cell.length_c   1.000
_cell.angle_alpha   90.00
_cell.angle_beta   90.00
_cell.angle_gamma   90.00
#
_symmetry.space_group_name_H-M   'P 1'
#
loop_
_entity.id
_entity.type
_entity.pdbx_description
1 polymer ?
#
loop_
_entity_poly.entity_id
_entity_poly.type
_entity_poly.pdbx_seq_one_letter_code
_entity_poly.pdbx_strand_id
1 'polypeptide(L)'
;TGYVFNTIASSIWTAKNPTYARPHGSNSSRNYHYDTFNVTARIAGLYTIASNSTIDTYGYFYNGSFIQNSPLWNLAAFDDDSAGNGQFRLNVYLESNVAYTLVATTFSDNTTGRYTVIVQGPTRVSIILTTIESVTNTTTPTCK
;
A
#
# COMPACT_ATOMS: atom_id res chain seq x y z
N THR A 1 -3.79 30.02 -9.62
CA THR A 1 -3.72 28.56 -9.83
C THR A 1 -2.72 27.99 -8.86
N GLY A 2 -3.17 27.15 -7.93
CA GLY A 2 -2.27 26.52 -6.95
C GLY A 2 -1.44 25.42 -7.61
N TYR A 3 -0.22 25.21 -7.10
CA TYR A 3 0.63 24.10 -7.55
C TYR A 3 0.06 22.77 -7.05
N VAL A 4 0.06 21.75 -7.91
CA VAL A 4 -0.16 20.35 -7.51
C VAL A 4 1.21 19.70 -7.36
N PHE A 5 1.45 19.09 -6.20
CA PHE A 5 2.71 18.43 -5.91
C PHE A 5 2.57 16.93 -6.11
N ASN A 6 3.58 16.31 -6.72
CA ASN A 6 3.70 14.87 -6.85
C ASN A 6 4.78 14.35 -5.88
N THR A 7 4.45 13.28 -5.17
CA THR A 7 5.39 12.46 -4.40
C THR A 7 5.36 11.06 -4.98
N ILE A 8 6.51 10.47 -5.26
CA ILE A 8 6.61 9.16 -5.90
C ILE A 8 7.38 8.22 -4.97
N ALA A 9 6.83 7.03 -4.75
CA ALA A 9 7.53 5.89 -4.16
C ALA A 9 7.56 4.74 -5.17
N SER A 10 8.55 3.87 -5.09
CA SER A 10 8.68 2.72 -5.98
C SER A 10 9.14 1.51 -5.19
N SER A 11 8.65 0.33 -5.56
CA SER A 11 9.03 -0.93 -4.93
C SER A 11 8.88 -2.09 -5.93
N ILE A 12 9.23 -3.29 -5.48
CA ILE A 12 9.11 -4.54 -6.22
C ILE A 12 8.50 -5.60 -5.30
N TRP A 13 7.39 -6.21 -5.73
CA TRP A 13 6.94 -7.44 -5.11
C TRP A 13 7.77 -8.60 -5.65
N THR A 14 8.29 -9.40 -4.74
CA THR A 14 9.04 -10.64 -4.96
C THR A 14 8.37 -11.76 -4.15
N ALA A 15 8.78 -13.00 -4.40
CA ALA A 15 8.32 -14.15 -3.61
C ALA A 15 8.66 -14.04 -2.10
N LYS A 16 9.54 -13.12 -1.70
CA LYS A 16 9.91 -12.88 -0.29
C LYS A 16 9.04 -11.84 0.40
N ASN A 17 8.24 -11.07 -0.33
CA ASN A 17 7.32 -10.10 0.28
C ASN A 17 6.25 -10.87 1.06
N PRO A 18 5.84 -10.35 2.23
CA PRO A 18 4.77 -10.98 2.98
C PRO A 18 3.50 -11.05 2.13
N THR A 19 2.69 -12.06 2.43
CA THR A 19 1.41 -12.26 1.77
C THR A 19 0.29 -12.17 2.77
N TYR A 20 -0.90 -11.79 2.29
CA TYR A 20 -2.11 -11.79 3.10
C TYR A 20 -3.32 -12.19 2.28
N ALA A 21 -4.37 -12.60 2.98
CA ALA A 21 -5.69 -12.78 2.38
C ALA A 21 -6.34 -11.39 2.24
N ARG A 22 -6.56 -10.96 1.00
CA ARG A 22 -7.19 -9.66 0.74
C ARG A 22 -8.61 -9.61 1.28
N PRO A 23 -9.03 -8.49 1.89
CA PRO A 23 -10.43 -8.28 2.22
C PRO A 23 -11.24 -8.25 0.91
N HIS A 24 -12.40 -8.93 0.92
CA HIS A 24 -13.31 -9.04 -0.24
C HIS A 24 -12.79 -9.86 -1.43
N GLY A 25 -11.63 -10.53 -1.32
CA GLY A 25 -11.21 -11.50 -2.33
C GLY A 25 -12.11 -12.73 -2.33
N SER A 26 -12.42 -13.26 -3.53
CA SER A 26 -13.31 -14.42 -3.72
C SER A 26 -12.83 -15.70 -3.02
N ASN A 27 -11.57 -15.74 -2.58
CA ASN A 27 -10.95 -16.88 -1.91
C ASN A 27 -9.99 -16.39 -0.82
N SER A 28 -10.32 -16.64 0.46
CA SER A 28 -9.48 -16.36 1.63
C SER A 28 -8.20 -17.20 1.69
N SER A 29 -8.03 -18.18 0.79
CA SER A 29 -6.86 -19.06 0.67
C SER A 29 -5.77 -18.53 -0.25
N ARG A 30 -5.98 -17.40 -0.93
CA ARG A 30 -5.00 -16.83 -1.86
C ARG A 30 -4.02 -15.90 -1.16
N ASN A 31 -2.76 -15.98 -1.59
CA ASN A 31 -1.66 -15.20 -1.08
C ASN A 31 -1.33 -14.06 -2.06
N TYR A 32 -1.53 -12.82 -1.61
CA TYR A 32 -1.20 -11.63 -2.39
C TYR A 32 0.00 -10.93 -1.76
N HIS A 33 1.07 -10.76 -2.53
CA HIS A 33 2.24 -10.02 -2.08
C HIS A 33 1.84 -8.57 -1.84
N TYR A 34 2.28 -8.00 -0.74
CA TYR A 34 1.96 -6.63 -0.39
C TYR A 34 3.17 -5.88 0.15
N ASP A 35 3.10 -4.56 0.02
CA ASP A 35 3.92 -3.62 0.75
C ASP A 35 3.02 -2.65 1.50
N THR A 36 3.49 -2.22 2.68
CA THR A 36 2.91 -1.14 3.47
C THR A 36 3.75 0.10 3.35
N PHE A 37 3.10 1.25 3.23
CA PHE A 37 3.71 2.56 3.30
C PHE A 37 3.07 3.35 4.44
N ASN A 38 3.90 4.00 5.26
CA ASN A 38 3.43 5.07 6.14
C ASN A 38 3.31 6.36 5.32
N VAL A 39 2.13 6.96 5.33
CA VAL A 39 1.82 8.20 4.61
C VAL A 39 1.48 9.30 5.61
N THR A 40 2.18 10.43 5.52
CA THR A 40 1.93 11.63 6.34
C THR A 40 1.97 12.89 5.48
N ALA A 41 0.99 13.78 5.69
CA ALA A 41 0.92 15.06 5.01
C ALA A 41 1.15 16.21 6.00
N ARG A 42 1.87 17.26 5.59
CA ARG A 42 2.05 18.46 6.43
C ARG A 42 0.85 19.40 6.42
N ILE A 43 0.06 19.36 5.36
CA ILE A 43 -1.12 20.22 5.18
C ILE A 43 -2.32 19.32 4.99
N ALA A 44 -3.39 19.59 5.73
CA ALA A 44 -4.63 18.85 5.60
C ALA A 44 -5.30 19.14 4.25
N GLY A 45 -5.93 18.13 3.64
CA GLY A 45 -6.61 18.32 2.37
C GLY A 45 -6.87 17.02 1.62
N LEU A 46 -7.41 17.15 0.42
CA LEU A 46 -7.62 16.03 -0.50
C LEU A 46 -6.33 15.68 -1.23
N TYR A 47 -6.00 14.39 -1.22
CA TYR A 47 -4.89 13.80 -1.94
C TYR A 47 -5.41 12.65 -2.80
N THR A 48 -4.81 12.49 -3.97
CA THR A 48 -5.01 11.32 -4.83
C THR A 48 -3.78 10.44 -4.72
N ILE A 49 -3.98 9.16 -4.41
CA ILE A 49 -2.94 8.13 -4.37
C ILE A 49 -3.25 7.13 -5.47
N ALA A 50 -2.35 6.98 -6.44
CA ALA A 50 -2.53 6.02 -7.54
C ALA A 50 -1.29 5.15 -7.72
N SER A 51 -1.48 3.96 -8.28
CA SER A 51 -0.37 3.13 -8.76
C SER A 51 -0.06 3.35 -10.23
N ASN A 52 1.12 2.92 -10.64
CA ASN A 52 1.47 2.69 -12.03
C ASN A 52 2.41 1.48 -12.13
N SER A 53 2.02 0.50 -12.94
CA SER A 53 2.70 -0.76 -13.18
C SER A 53 2.25 -1.39 -14.51
N THR A 54 2.97 -2.41 -14.96
CA THR A 54 2.50 -3.32 -16.02
C THR A 54 1.67 -4.48 -15.47
N ILE A 55 1.53 -4.56 -14.15
CA ILE A 55 0.79 -5.60 -13.44
C ILE A 55 -0.43 -4.95 -12.80
N ASP A 56 -1.52 -5.70 -12.75
CA ASP A 56 -2.75 -5.30 -12.09
C ASP A 56 -2.56 -5.18 -10.56
N THR A 57 -2.94 -4.04 -10.00
CA THR A 57 -2.64 -3.65 -8.61
C THR A 57 -3.91 -3.35 -7.84
N TYR A 58 -3.84 -3.50 -6.52
CA TYR A 58 -4.92 -3.14 -5.60
C TYR A 58 -4.36 -2.26 -4.49
N GLY A 59 -5.04 -1.16 -4.18
CA GLY A 59 -4.71 -0.26 -3.08
C GLY A 59 -5.73 -0.37 -1.95
N TYR A 60 -5.24 -0.43 -0.71
CA TYR A 60 -6.06 -0.29 0.50
C TYR A 60 -5.48 0.81 1.38
N PHE A 61 -6.33 1.68 1.91
CA PHE A 61 -5.93 2.80 2.73
C PHE A 61 -6.58 2.72 4.11
N TYR A 62 -5.75 2.89 5.14
CA TYR A 62 -6.14 2.68 6.53
C TYR A 62 -5.95 3.94 7.37
N ASN A 63 -6.92 4.20 8.23
CA ASN A 63 -6.81 5.20 9.29
C ASN A 63 -5.93 4.64 10.42
N GLY A 64 -4.64 4.95 10.38
CA GLY A 64 -3.64 4.37 11.28
C GLY A 64 -3.07 3.05 10.72
N SER A 65 -3.00 2.02 11.55
CA SER A 65 -2.28 0.78 11.22
C SER A 65 -3.11 -0.21 10.40
N PHE A 66 -2.46 -0.86 9.43
CA PHE A 66 -2.91 -2.12 8.82
C PHE A 66 -2.62 -3.30 9.75
N ILE A 67 -3.57 -4.23 9.85
CA ILE A 67 -3.43 -5.47 10.62
C ILE A 67 -3.62 -6.66 9.66
N GLN A 68 -2.55 -7.40 9.37
CA GLN A 68 -2.54 -8.46 8.36
C GLN A 68 -3.62 -9.54 8.57
N ASN A 69 -3.85 -9.96 9.82
CA ASN A 69 -4.84 -10.97 10.18
C ASN A 69 -6.25 -10.39 10.44
N SER A 70 -6.41 -9.06 10.32
CA SER A 70 -7.70 -8.36 10.41
C SER A 70 -7.74 -7.22 9.40
N PRO A 71 -7.69 -7.51 8.09
CA PRO A 71 -7.47 -6.50 7.05
C PRO A 71 -8.66 -5.56 6.82
N LEU A 72 -9.80 -5.82 7.46
CA LEU A 72 -10.94 -4.89 7.50
C LEU A 72 -10.84 -3.86 8.64
N TRP A 73 -9.99 -4.12 9.63
CA TRP A 73 -9.79 -3.18 10.73
C TRP A 73 -9.17 -1.88 10.23
N ASN A 74 -9.76 -0.75 10.60
CA ASN A 74 -9.35 0.61 10.19
C ASN A 74 -9.36 0.89 8.67
N LEU A 75 -9.95 0.00 7.85
CA LEU A 75 -10.02 0.21 6.40
C LEU A 75 -10.90 1.44 6.11
N ALA A 76 -10.35 2.41 5.39
CA ALA A 76 -11.00 3.67 5.07
C ALA A 76 -11.37 3.79 3.59
N ALA A 77 -10.52 3.27 2.70
CA ALA A 77 -10.77 3.25 1.27
C ALA A 77 -10.01 2.10 0.60
N PHE A 78 -10.50 1.65 -0.56
CA PHE A 78 -9.82 0.67 -1.39
C PHE A 78 -10.26 0.83 -2.85
N ASP A 79 -9.41 0.42 -3.78
CA ASP A 79 -9.65 0.50 -5.23
C ASP A 79 -8.64 -0.39 -5.97
N ASP A 80 -8.98 -0.87 -7.16
CA ASP A 80 -8.11 -1.67 -8.03
C ASP A 80 -7.96 -1.16 -9.47
N ASP A 81 -8.90 -0.37 -10.00
CA ASP A 81 -8.90 -0.06 -11.43
C ASP A 81 -9.13 1.42 -11.79
N SER A 82 -9.38 2.30 -10.82
CA SER A 82 -9.81 3.66 -11.11
C SER A 82 -8.73 4.53 -11.76
N ALA A 83 -7.44 4.19 -11.71
CA ALA A 83 -6.37 4.87 -12.48
C ALA A 83 -6.25 4.36 -13.94
N GLY A 84 -7.02 3.35 -14.34
CA GLY A 84 -6.95 2.71 -15.64
C GLY A 84 -5.81 1.68 -15.73
N ASN A 85 -5.86 0.78 -16.72
CA ASN A 85 -4.87 -0.28 -16.92
C ASN A 85 -4.64 -1.18 -15.67
N GLY A 86 -5.68 -1.46 -14.89
CA GLY A 86 -5.58 -2.26 -13.65
C GLY A 86 -4.77 -1.57 -12.55
N GLN A 87 -4.81 -0.24 -12.51
CA GLN A 87 -4.13 0.54 -11.48
C GLN A 87 -5.15 1.15 -10.53
N PHE A 88 -4.87 1.06 -9.24
CA PHE A 88 -5.73 1.66 -8.24
C PHE A 88 -5.60 3.19 -8.24
N ARG A 89 -6.68 3.87 -7.87
CA ARG A 89 -6.72 5.30 -7.54
C ARG A 89 -7.63 5.56 -6.36
N LEU A 90 -7.04 6.03 -5.28
CA LEU A 90 -7.71 6.39 -4.04
C LEU A 90 -7.76 7.91 -3.92
N ASN A 91 -8.93 8.46 -3.59
CA ASN A 91 -9.09 9.87 -3.23
C ASN A 91 -9.37 9.95 -1.73
N VAL A 92 -8.42 10.50 -0.97
CA VAL A 92 -8.45 10.48 0.50
C VAL A 92 -8.22 11.87 1.06
N TYR A 93 -8.88 12.17 2.18
CA TYR A 93 -8.59 13.37 2.95
C TYR A 93 -7.52 13.03 3.99
N LEU A 94 -6.36 13.69 3.92
CA LEU A 94 -5.29 13.53 4.90
C LEU A 94 -5.36 14.69 5.88
N GLU A 95 -5.33 14.37 7.18
CA GLU A 95 -5.15 15.36 8.24
C GLU A 95 -3.66 15.72 8.39
N SER A 96 -3.38 16.95 8.85
CA SER A 96 -2.01 17.43 9.04
C SER A 96 -1.29 16.63 10.13
N ASN A 97 -0.11 16.11 9.79
CA ASN A 97 0.78 15.33 10.65
C ASN A 97 0.16 14.05 11.26
N VAL A 98 -0.92 13.54 10.65
CA VAL A 98 -1.49 12.23 10.99
C VAL A 98 -0.88 11.16 10.09
N ALA A 99 -0.53 10.03 10.70
CA ALA A 99 0.01 8.88 9.99
C ALA A 99 -1.08 7.92 9.54
N TYR A 100 -1.02 7.54 8.28
CA TYR A 100 -1.91 6.57 7.64
C TYR A 100 -1.09 5.41 7.08
N THR A 101 -1.74 4.27 6.86
CA THR A 101 -1.11 3.15 6.15
C THR A 101 -1.74 2.97 4.79
N LEU A 102 -0.92 3.00 3.75
CA LEU A 102 -1.27 2.50 2.42
C LEU A 102 -0.74 1.08 2.30
N VAL A 103 -1.60 0.13 1.94
CA VAL A 103 -1.20 -1.19 1.47
C VAL A 103 -1.33 -1.20 -0.03
N ALA A 104 -0.22 -1.42 -0.73
CA ALA A 104 -0.21 -1.72 -2.15
C ALA A 104 0.00 -3.23 -2.33
N THR A 105 -0.82 -3.87 -3.14
CA THR A 105 -0.75 -5.30 -3.39
C THR A 105 -1.08 -5.64 -4.85
N THR A 106 -0.88 -6.89 -5.23
CA THR A 106 -1.24 -7.38 -6.57
C THR A 106 -2.72 -7.76 -6.65
N PHE A 107 -3.32 -7.60 -7.83
CA PHE A 107 -4.68 -8.08 -8.07
C PHE A 107 -4.75 -9.62 -8.16
N SER A 108 -3.74 -10.23 -8.77
CA SER A 108 -3.63 -11.69 -8.91
C SER A 108 -2.71 -12.29 -7.85
N ASP A 109 -2.95 -13.54 -7.47
CA ASP A 109 -2.17 -14.24 -6.44
C ASP A 109 -0.76 -14.57 -6.92
N ASN A 110 0.20 -14.61 -5.98
CA ASN A 110 1.61 -14.94 -6.21
C ASN A 110 2.29 -14.14 -7.35
N THR A 111 1.72 -12.99 -7.71
CA THR A 111 2.24 -12.15 -8.78
C THR A 111 3.38 -11.28 -8.25
N THR A 112 4.44 -11.14 -9.03
CA THR A 112 5.63 -10.37 -8.66
C THR A 112 5.94 -9.35 -9.73
N GLY A 113 6.53 -8.22 -9.33
CA GLY A 113 7.00 -7.22 -10.27
C GLY A 113 7.06 -5.83 -9.68
N ARG A 114 7.51 -4.90 -10.53
CA ARG A 114 7.78 -3.51 -10.16
C ARG A 114 6.52 -2.67 -10.25
N TYR A 115 6.40 -1.71 -9.35
CA TYR A 115 5.34 -0.74 -9.37
C TYR A 115 5.80 0.57 -8.75
N THR A 116 5.02 1.61 -9.00
CA THR A 116 5.20 2.92 -8.40
C THR A 116 3.89 3.37 -7.76
N VAL A 117 3.99 4.11 -6.67
CA VAL A 117 2.88 4.83 -6.03
C VAL A 117 3.13 6.32 -6.24
N ILE A 118 2.10 7.01 -6.73
CA ILE A 118 2.12 8.44 -7.03
C ILE A 118 1.07 9.09 -6.14
N VAL A 119 1.51 10.00 -5.27
CA VAL A 119 0.65 10.82 -4.42
C VAL A 119 0.61 12.24 -4.96
N GLN A 120 -0.58 12.73 -5.28
CA GLN A 120 -0.83 14.08 -5.76
C GLN A 120 -1.63 14.87 -4.73
N GLY A 121 -1.26 16.12 -4.47
CA GLY A 121 -2.04 16.97 -3.58
C GLY A 121 -1.49 18.38 -3.39
N PRO A 122 -2.01 19.12 -2.39
CA PRO A 122 -1.64 20.50 -2.10
C PRO A 122 -0.19 20.71 -1.66
N THR A 123 0.47 19.66 -1.18
CA THR A 123 1.90 19.66 -0.84
C THR A 123 2.49 18.27 -1.05
N ARG A 124 3.82 18.16 -0.97
CA ARG A 124 4.49 16.85 -0.93
C ARG A 124 4.15 16.14 0.38
N VAL A 125 3.91 14.84 0.28
CA VAL A 125 3.73 13.98 1.46
C VAL A 125 5.06 13.31 1.80
N SER A 126 5.17 12.80 3.02
CA SER A 126 6.16 11.76 3.33
C SER A 126 5.50 10.41 3.13
N ILE A 127 6.11 9.58 2.28
CA ILE A 127 5.68 8.21 2.00
C ILE A 127 6.88 7.29 2.20
N ILE A 128 6.80 6.41 3.19
CA ILE A 128 7.93 5.57 3.62
C ILE A 128 7.51 4.11 3.55
N LEU A 129 8.22 3.30 2.76
CA LEU A 129 8.04 1.85 2.72
C LEU A 129 8.40 1.27 4.09
N THR A 130 7.46 0.55 4.71
CA THR A 130 7.62 -0.05 6.05
C THR A 130 7.58 -1.57 6.03
N THR A 131 7.12 -2.19 4.95
CA THR A 131 7.28 -3.64 4.78
C THR A 131 8.75 -3.93 4.51
N ILE A 132 9.40 -4.56 5.48
CA ILE A 132 10.75 -5.11 5.30
C ILE A 132 10.54 -6.49 4.67
N GLU A 133 11.24 -6.77 3.56
CA GLU A 133 11.34 -8.12 3.00
C GLU A 133 11.56 -9.10 4.15
N SER A 134 10.73 -10.14 4.25
CA SER A 134 10.72 -11.11 5.34
C SER A 134 12.11 -11.34 5.92
N VAL A 135 12.46 -10.65 7.02
CA VAL A 135 13.70 -10.94 7.71
C VAL A 135 13.46 -12.30 8.33
N THR A 136 14.02 -13.34 7.71
CA THR A 136 14.12 -14.66 8.32
C THR A 136 15.04 -14.52 9.52
N ASN A 137 14.51 -14.06 10.65
CA ASN A 137 15.14 -14.24 11.95
C ASN A 137 15.01 -15.73 12.28
N THR A 138 15.83 -16.56 11.64
CA THR A 138 16.10 -17.92 12.10
C THR A 138 16.91 -17.80 13.38
N THR A 139 16.24 -17.52 14.50
CA THR A 139 16.76 -17.94 15.80
C THR A 139 16.56 -19.44 15.89
N THR A 140 17.56 -20.19 15.42
CA THR A 140 17.71 -21.59 15.82
C THR A 140 17.89 -21.58 17.35
N PRO A 141 17.02 -22.24 18.14
CA PRO A 141 17.30 -22.41 19.55
C PRO A 141 18.49 -23.36 19.66
N THR A 142 19.67 -22.82 20.00
CA THR A 142 20.76 -23.64 20.52
C THR A 142 20.31 -24.18 21.86
N CYS A 143 19.98 -25.46 21.90
CA CYS A 143 19.82 -26.20 23.15
C CYS A 143 21.18 -26.23 23.87
N LYS A 144 21.19 -25.84 25.15
CA LYS A 144 22.27 -26.15 26.08
C LYS A 144 21.83 -27.32 26.95
#